data_AF-A0A834UEW9-F1
#
_entry.id   AF-A0A834UEW9-F1
#
_cell.length_a   1.000
_cell.length_b   1.000
_cell.length_c   1.000
_cell.angle_alpha   90.00
_cell.angle_beta   90.00
_cell.angle_gamma   90.00
#
_symmetry.space_group_name_H-M   'P 1'
#
loop_
_entity.id
_entity.type
_entity.pdbx_description
1 polymer ?
#
loop_
_entity_poly.entity_id
_entity_poly.type
_entity_poly.pdbx_seq_one_letter_code
_entity_poly.pdbx_strand_id
1 'polypeptide(L)' 'MLFGIVNITYSKNLVCNRPNEIYACGSACQTECKTLGEPCPIVNIKCNDDCYCINNYARDDKGNCIPIRDCPPKNNQ' A
#
# COMPACT_ATOMS: atom_id res chain seq x y z
N MET A 1 35.61 26.85 -13.57
CA MET A 1 35.05 26.99 -12.21
C MET A 1 33.91 25.99 -12.11
N LEU A 2 33.93 25.11 -11.10
CA LEU A 2 33.13 23.88 -11.06
C LEU A 2 31.62 24.17 -10.94
N PHE A 3 30.84 23.83 -11.96
CA PHE A 3 29.39 23.70 -11.83
C PHE A 3 29.12 22.40 -11.07
N GLY A 4 28.86 22.53 -9.78
CA GLY A 4 28.56 21.41 -8.89
C GLY A 4 27.32 20.65 -9.35
N ILE A 5 27.51 19.37 -9.63
CA ILE A 5 26.45 18.38 -9.78
C ILE A 5 25.78 18.18 -8.41
N VAL A 6 24.68 18.89 -8.18
CA VAL A 6 23.81 18.65 -7.02
C VAL A 6 23.11 17.31 -7.27
N ASN A 7 23.60 16.25 -6.65
CA ASN A 7 22.93 14.96 -6.62
C ASN A 7 21.75 15.07 -5.65
N ILE A 8 20.60 15.56 -6.14
CA ILE A 8 19.35 15.58 -5.38
C ILE A 8 18.88 14.14 -5.25
N THR A 9 19.20 13.49 -4.14
CA THR A 9 18.58 12.23 -3.75
C THR A 9 17.12 12.53 -3.44
N TYR A 10 16.22 12.23 -4.38
CA TYR A 10 14.78 12.39 -4.20
C TYR A 10 14.32 11.38 -3.15
N SER A 11 14.34 11.77 -1.88
CA SER A 11 13.69 11.00 -0.83
C SER A 11 12.19 11.09 -1.09
N LYS A 12 11.60 10.00 -1.60
CA LYS A 12 10.16 9.88 -1.82
C LYS A 12 9.48 10.11 -0.47
N ASN A 13 8.95 11.30 -0.26
CA ASN A 13 8.14 11.60 0.91
C ASN A 13 6.86 10.77 0.81
N LEU A 14 6.64 9.84 1.73
CA LEU A 14 5.44 9.03 1.77
C LEU A 14 4.27 9.90 2.24
N VAL A 15 3.34 10.17 1.33
CA VAL A 15 2.14 10.97 1.60
C VAL A 15 0.91 10.11 1.35
N CYS A 16 0.09 9.93 2.39
CA CYS A 16 -1.16 9.19 2.31
C CYS A 16 -2.32 10.17 2.17
N ASN A 17 -2.58 10.59 0.93
CA ASN A 17 -3.63 11.55 0.58
C ASN A 17 -4.72 10.95 -0.32
N ARG A 18 -4.65 9.66 -0.65
CA ARG A 18 -5.76 8.99 -1.34
C ARG A 18 -6.89 8.72 -0.34
N PRO A 19 -8.15 8.62 -0.81
CA PRO A 19 -9.26 8.28 0.07
C PRO A 19 -9.08 6.90 0.73
N ASN A 20 -9.62 6.77 1.94
CA ASN A 20 -9.74 5.51 2.67
C ASN A 20 -8.40 4.80 2.97
N GLU A 21 -7.30 5.53 3.04
CA GLU A 21 -6.02 5.03 3.55
C GLU A 21 -5.45 5.95 4.61
N ILE A 22 -4.63 5.37 5.49
CA ILE A 22 -3.88 6.07 6.53
C ILE A 22 -2.42 5.66 6.46
N TYR A 23 -1.54 6.56 6.86
CA TYR A 23 -0.17 6.18 7.17
C TYR A 23 -0.16 5.26 8.40
N ALA A 24 0.52 4.13 8.30
CA ALA A 24 0.77 3.24 9.42
C ALA A 24 2.11 2.51 9.25
N CYS A 25 2.64 2.02 10.37
CA CYS A 25 3.72 1.04 10.37
C CYS A 25 3.07 -0.36 10.47
N GLY A 26 2.94 -1.07 9.35
CA GLY A 26 2.12 -2.27 9.26
C GLY A 26 2.83 -3.55 8.80
N SER A 27 2.04 -4.56 8.46
CA SER A 27 2.49 -5.84 7.92
C SER A 27 3.13 -5.70 6.53
N ALA A 28 3.85 -6.74 6.11
CA ALA A 28 4.48 -6.80 4.79
C ALA A 28 3.45 -6.79 3.64
N CYS A 29 2.34 -7.53 3.79
CA CYS A 29 1.23 -7.50 2.85
C CYS A 29 0.18 -6.49 3.31
N GLN A 30 -0.48 -5.82 2.36
CA GLN A 30 -1.68 -5.04 2.61
C GLN A 30 -2.94 -5.87 2.33
N THR A 31 -4.10 -5.38 2.77
CA THR A 31 -5.39 -5.95 2.35
C THR A 31 -5.68 -5.53 0.91
N GLU A 32 -5.67 -6.49 -0.01
CA GLU A 32 -5.92 -6.27 -1.44
C GLU A 32 -7.13 -7.08 -1.90
N CYS A 33 -7.91 -6.54 -2.84
CA CYS A 33 -9.06 -7.28 -3.39
C CYS A 33 -8.64 -8.61 -4.03
N LYS A 34 -7.45 -8.65 -4.65
CA LYS A 34 -6.93 -9.84 -5.34
C LYS A 34 -6.63 -11.00 -4.40
N THR A 35 -6.13 -10.72 -3.19
CA THR A 35 -5.70 -11.71 -2.20
C THR A 35 -6.60 -11.71 -0.97
N LEU A 36 -7.81 -11.17 -1.08
CA LEU A 36 -8.71 -11.02 0.06
C LEU A 36 -8.99 -12.36 0.74
N GLY A 37 -8.76 -12.44 2.05
CA GLY A 37 -8.92 -13.67 2.85
C GLY A 37 -7.77 -14.66 2.73
N GLU A 38 -6.73 -14.38 1.93
CA GLU A 38 -5.50 -15.19 1.92
C GLU A 38 -4.56 -14.71 3.03
N PRO A 39 -3.87 -15.64 3.72
CA PRO A 39 -2.89 -15.26 4.73
C PRO A 39 -1.69 -14.58 4.06
N CYS A 40 -1.12 -13.57 4.72
CA CYS A 40 0.16 -13.01 4.33
C CYS A 40 1.29 -13.98 4.75
N PRO A 41 2.03 -14.61 3.81
CA PRO A 41 3.09 -15.55 4.18
C PRO A 41 4.36 -14.86 4.67
N ILE A 42 4.45 -13.53 4.52
CA ILE A 42 5.63 -12.75 4.84
C ILE A 42 5.53 -12.22 6.27
N VAL A 43 6.46 -12.65 7.12
CA VAL A 43 6.65 -12.11 8.46
C VAL A 43 7.79 -11.10 8.43
N ASN A 44 7.50 -9.85 8.76
CA ASN A 44 8.50 -8.79 8.82
C ASN A 44 9.08 -8.61 10.23
N ILE A 45 10.40 -8.42 10.31
CA ILE A 45 11.11 -8.14 11.57
C ILE A 45 10.81 -6.70 12.04
N LYS A 46 10.65 -5.77 11.10
CA LYS A 46 10.21 -4.38 11.33
C LYS A 46 8.97 -4.13 10.48
N CYS A 47 8.01 -3.38 11.03
CA CYS A 47 6.86 -2.93 10.27
C CYS A 47 7.24 -2.03 9.07
N ASN A 48 6.43 -2.08 8.02
CA ASN A 48 6.64 -1.27 6.83
C ASN A 48 5.95 0.08 7.01
N ASP A 49 6.69 1.15 6.76
CA ASP A 49 6.16 2.51 6.68
C ASP A 49 5.44 2.67 5.33
N ASP A 50 4.10 2.62 5.32
CA ASP A 50 3.30 2.71 4.09
C ASP A 50 1.90 3.31 4.34
N CYS A 51 1.16 3.55 3.26
CA CYS A 51 -0.25 3.88 3.30
C CYS A 51 -1.08 2.59 3.24
N TYR A 52 -1.85 2.32 4.29
CA TYR A 52 -2.68 1.14 4.44
C TYR A 52 -4.15 1.51 4.31
N CYS A 53 -4.94 0.68 3.63
CA CYS A 53 -6.40 0.83 3.62
C CYS A 53 -6.95 0.78 5.05
N ILE A 54 -7.92 1.64 5.35
CA ILE A 54 -8.61 1.62 6.64
C ILE A 54 -9.46 0.35 6.81
N ASN A 55 -9.92 0.09 8.03
CA ASN A 55 -10.74 -1.08 8.34
C ASN A 55 -11.94 -1.22 7.39
N ASN A 56 -12.18 -2.44 6.91
CA ASN A 56 -13.21 -2.82 5.92
C ASN A 56 -13.00 -2.31 4.49
N TYR A 57 -11.80 -1.82 4.16
CA TYR A 57 -11.40 -1.46 2.80
C TYR A 57 -10.26 -2.36 2.31
N ALA A 58 -10.20 -2.58 1.01
CA ALA A 58 -9.14 -3.33 0.34
C ALA A 58 -8.67 -2.55 -0.90
N ARG A 59 -7.38 -2.70 -1.22
CA ARG A 59 -6.79 -2.03 -2.39
C ARG A 59 -7.18 -2.77 -3.67
N ASP A 60 -7.75 -2.04 -4.62
CA ASP A 60 -8.05 -2.54 -5.96
C ASP A 60 -6.80 -2.54 -6.87
N ASP A 61 -6.96 -3.05 -8.09
CA ASP A 61 -5.91 -3.09 -9.12
C ASP A 61 -5.48 -1.72 -9.65
N LYS A 62 -6.30 -0.69 -9.39
CA LYS A 62 -6.02 0.73 -9.69
C LYS A 62 -5.32 1.43 -8.54
N GLY A 63 -5.08 0.73 -7.43
CA GLY A 63 -4.41 1.25 -6.24
C GLY A 63 -5.30 2.06 -5.30
N ASN A 64 -6.63 2.03 -5.45
CA ASN A 64 -7.58 2.69 -4.57
C ASN A 64 -8.06 1.76 -3.46
N CYS A 65 -8.23 2.30 -2.26
CA CYS A 65 -8.90 1.58 -1.18
C CYS A 65 -10.42 1.72 -1.36
N ILE A 66 -11.08 0.62 -1.73
CA ILE A 66 -12.53 0.53 -1.89
C ILE A 66 -13.13 -0.36 -0.80
N PRO A 67 -14.43 -0.22 -0.47
CA PRO A 67 -15.08 -1.12 0.49
C PRO A 67 -14.90 -2.58 0.05
N ILE A 68 -14.57 -3.48 0.98
CA ILE A 68 -14.34 -4.91 0.67
C ILE A 68 -15.51 -5.53 -0.11
N ARG A 69 -16.73 -5.13 0.20
CA ARG A 69 -17.97 -5.58 -0.48
C ARG A 69 -18.03 -5.22 -1.97
N ASP A 70 -17.25 -4.22 -2.40
CA ASP A 70 -17.20 -3.71 -3.77
C ASP A 70 -16.01 -4.31 -4.54
N CYS A 71 -15.21 -5.19 -3.91
CA CYS A 71 -14.17 -5.95 -4.62
C CYS A 71 -14.80 -6.84 -5.70
N PRO A 72 -14.14 -6.98 -6.86
CA PRO A 72 -14.59 -7.92 -7.87
C PRO A 72 -14.55 -9.36 -7.31
N PRO A 73 -15.45 -10.25 -7.78
CA PRO A 73 -15.36 -11.66 -7.42
C PRO A 73 -13.99 -12.20 -7.81
N LYS A 74 -13.44 -13.09 -6.99
CA LYS A 74 -12.22 -13.82 -7.35
C LYS A 74 -12.54 -14.62 -8.61
N ASN A 75 -12.07 -14.15 -9.77
CA ASN A 75 -12.04 -14.99 -10.95
C ASN A 75 -11.04 -16.10 -10.64
N ASN A 76 -11.53 -17.33 -10.53
CA ASN A 76 -10.72 -18.54 -10.46
C ASN A 76 -10.01 -18.70 -11.81
N GLN A 77 -8.95 -17.93 -12.05
CA GLN A 77 -8.08 -18.10 -13.20
C GLN A 77 -7.02 -19.15 -12.89
#